data_AF-A0A8I1FPQ4-F1
#
_entry.id   AF-A0A8I1FPQ4-F1
#
_cell.length_a   1.000
_cell.length_b   1.000
_cell.length_c   1.000
_cell.angle_alpha   90.00
_cell.angle_beta   90.00
_cell.angle_gamma   90.00
#
_symmetry.space_group_name_H-M   'P 1'
#
loop_
_entity.id
_entity.type
_entity.pdbx_description
1 polymer ?
#
loop_
_entity_poly.entity_id
_entity_poly.type
_entity_poly.pdbx_seq_one_letter_code
_entity_poly.pdbx_strand_id
1 'polypeptide(L)'
;MYLRFPLACFGFSMTLLAIGGCSPDDEHQQASLEERSAAFEQSLDTIKDQQLKDAIADLGGSLLLLERARLKLQDKPVETEYGTDDLALLKHYPSSQALSDTYINGLFVLRKNTSSDYLTDLEPVFPFPLNSASEFPFPHALEWQSVTLSNKQVVPFAPEWSETDPGIQLSPSSANLSNPDDLTVTYPYIDGIEVENTQQPQPLILHGKVEVIAPGKVVNFNLDAKDVGKTRTDGTISVTLLALGQNYAEVDIVNSAPLAEQVRDTPLNPLIIQARDHSGQFLLRSGSINENPEQLAFYQQQLAEMLKQTAWSDAFEQQLDNEQKAFDQKHPHHYSKVYFNGTVEHVDINVLDFSTADLTRKSLDLPVLKLDKAVVGKDIQPLPISVVVYDDQAANYLKNATLDPEQLEKSVVISQSVDDASAATLEFSHPATFNDEMLGALPQRSDAPVTFFAEDEKGNRSEPLELPTEAFDVDPEAGVITYDLNLFPETPAYAVGSIPLFIADIDKQVLEVTHLPKGLELKGNTLIVDQKVFPAEAWRFYAKDGTGNYLKEVIAVRHSDEPDGPPAFDVHYFYGQPTQLESYARTALNPVEYGFEVKLDKAPQASMPQ
;
A
#
# COMPACT_ATOMS: atom_id res chain seq x y z
N MET A 1 0.19 -16.94 1.39
CA MET A 1 -0.91 -17.93 1.29
C MET A 1 -0.75 -18.90 2.46
N TYR A 2 -1.80 -19.10 3.26
CA TYR A 2 -1.86 -20.20 4.23
C TYR A 2 -3.00 -21.08 3.75
N LEU A 3 -2.71 -22.31 3.30
CA LEU A 3 -3.69 -23.32 2.88
C LEU A 3 -4.58 -23.85 4.03
N ARG A 4 -4.82 -23.05 5.08
CA ARG A 4 -5.63 -23.43 6.24
C ARG A 4 -7.10 -23.11 5.95
N PHE A 5 -7.89 -24.14 5.65
CA PHE A 5 -9.34 -24.10 5.83
C PHE A 5 -9.67 -23.85 7.31
N PRO A 6 -10.68 -23.02 7.58
CA PRO A 6 -12.00 -23.56 7.81
C PRO A 6 -13.01 -22.96 6.83
N LEU A 7 -14.07 -23.73 6.55
CA LEU A 7 -15.24 -23.33 5.77
C LEU A 7 -15.81 -22.00 6.28
N ALA A 8 -15.36 -20.90 5.69
CA ALA A 8 -16.02 -19.60 5.65
C ALA A 8 -15.44 -18.86 4.45
N CYS A 9 -16.27 -18.66 3.43
CA CYS A 9 -15.92 -17.99 2.19
C CYS A 9 -15.16 -16.69 2.43
N PHE A 10 -13.89 -16.64 2.01
CA PHE A 10 -13.16 -15.39 1.81
C PHE A 10 -12.72 -15.33 0.36
N GLY A 11 -13.54 -14.68 -0.45
CA GLY A 11 -13.12 -14.19 -1.76
C GLY A 11 -12.17 -13.01 -1.54
N PHE A 12 -10.91 -13.18 -1.93
CA PHE A 12 -9.98 -12.06 -2.07
C PHE A 12 -9.49 -12.01 -3.52
N SER A 13 -9.82 -10.88 -4.15
CA SER A 13 -9.49 -10.50 -5.52
C SER A 13 -7.98 -10.34 -5.68
N MET A 14 -7.41 -11.01 -6.69
CA MET A 14 -6.06 -10.73 -7.17
C MET A 14 -6.18 -9.76 -8.34
N THR A 15 -5.62 -8.56 -8.21
CA THR A 15 -5.54 -7.56 -9.29
C THR A 15 -4.72 -8.13 -10.45
N LEU A 16 -5.37 -8.37 -11.58
CA LEU A 16 -4.75 -8.77 -12.83
C LEU A 16 -4.11 -7.54 -13.47
N LEU A 17 -2.78 -7.49 -13.50
CA LEU A 17 -2.04 -6.64 -14.42
C LEU A 17 -1.42 -7.56 -15.49
N ALA A 18 -1.98 -7.45 -16.69
CA ALA A 18 -1.39 -7.97 -17.90
C ALA A 18 -0.36 -6.95 -18.43
N ILE A 19 0.80 -7.45 -18.84
CA ILE A 19 1.61 -7.10 -20.01
C ILE A 19 3.06 -7.51 -19.69
N GLY A 20 3.66 -8.33 -20.55
CA GLY A 20 5.09 -8.70 -20.53
C GLY A 20 5.34 -10.01 -21.27
N GLY A 21 6.06 -9.92 -22.41
CA GLY A 21 6.25 -11.02 -23.36
C GLY A 21 6.93 -12.26 -22.78
N CYS A 22 6.31 -13.42 -23.00
CA CYS A 22 6.79 -14.72 -22.55
C CYS A 22 7.81 -15.33 -23.54
N SER A 23 8.78 -16.06 -22.99
CA SER A 23 9.67 -16.95 -23.78
C SER A 23 8.88 -18.18 -24.28
N PRO A 24 9.28 -18.85 -25.38
CA PRO A 24 8.57 -20.02 -25.91
C PRO A 24 8.41 -21.19 -24.93
N ASP A 25 9.38 -21.37 -24.01
CA ASP A 25 9.29 -22.41 -22.97
C ASP A 25 8.27 -22.06 -21.86
N ASP A 26 8.05 -20.75 -21.60
CA ASP A 26 7.09 -20.27 -20.60
C ASP A 26 5.66 -20.39 -21.14
N GLU A 27 5.46 -20.10 -22.43
CA GLU A 27 4.18 -20.33 -23.12
C GLU A 27 3.75 -21.79 -23.01
N HIS A 28 4.69 -22.75 -23.13
CA HIS A 28 4.39 -24.17 -23.03
C HIS A 28 3.96 -24.59 -21.61
N GLN A 29 4.58 -24.07 -20.56
CA GLN A 29 4.20 -24.40 -19.17
C GLN A 29 2.88 -23.73 -18.76
N GLN A 30 2.66 -22.48 -19.17
CA GLN A 30 1.40 -21.78 -18.91
C GLN A 30 0.23 -22.41 -19.65
N ALA A 31 0.38 -22.74 -20.94
CA ALA A 31 -0.63 -23.45 -21.71
C ALA A 31 -0.98 -24.81 -21.08
N SER A 32 0.02 -25.55 -20.59
CA SER A 32 -0.21 -26.81 -19.88
C SER A 32 -0.97 -26.63 -18.56
N LEU A 33 -0.73 -25.54 -17.82
CA LEU A 33 -1.46 -25.24 -16.59
C LEU A 33 -2.93 -24.88 -16.88
N GLU A 34 -3.20 -24.09 -17.91
CA GLU A 34 -4.56 -23.74 -18.32
C GLU A 34 -5.36 -24.96 -18.76
N GLU A 35 -4.75 -25.85 -19.56
CA GLU A 35 -5.36 -27.13 -19.93
C GLU A 35 -5.68 -27.98 -18.69
N ARG A 36 -4.78 -28.05 -17.72
CA ARG A 36 -4.99 -28.78 -16.46
C ARG A 36 -6.08 -28.13 -15.59
N SER A 37 -6.15 -26.80 -15.54
CA SER A 37 -7.21 -26.07 -14.85
C SER A 37 -8.58 -26.35 -15.49
N ALA A 38 -8.68 -26.27 -16.81
CA ALA A 38 -9.92 -26.57 -17.52
C ALA A 38 -10.36 -28.03 -17.34
N ALA A 39 -9.41 -28.97 -17.41
CA ALA A 39 -9.69 -30.39 -17.16
C ALA A 39 -10.14 -30.64 -15.71
N PHE A 40 -9.55 -29.94 -14.74
CA PHE A 40 -9.95 -30.01 -13.34
C PHE A 40 -11.38 -29.47 -13.14
N GLU A 41 -11.71 -28.30 -13.67
CA GLU A 41 -13.07 -27.73 -13.61
C GLU A 41 -14.11 -28.66 -14.22
N GLN A 42 -13.83 -29.23 -15.41
CA GLN A 42 -14.71 -30.22 -16.04
C GLN A 42 -14.88 -31.49 -15.18
N SER A 43 -13.83 -31.90 -14.47
CA SER A 43 -13.93 -33.07 -13.59
C SER A 43 -14.89 -32.84 -12.42
N LEU A 44 -15.02 -31.60 -11.92
CA LEU A 44 -15.92 -31.25 -10.82
C LEU A 44 -17.40 -31.45 -11.19
N ASP A 45 -17.76 -31.31 -12.46
CA ASP A 45 -19.14 -31.52 -12.93
C ASP A 45 -19.58 -32.98 -12.88
N THR A 46 -18.63 -33.90 -12.76
CA THR A 46 -18.92 -35.34 -12.63
C THR A 46 -19.27 -35.75 -11.19
N ILE A 47 -19.01 -34.87 -10.22
CA ILE A 47 -19.23 -35.12 -8.78
C ILE A 47 -20.65 -34.67 -8.41
N LYS A 48 -21.45 -35.62 -7.91
CA LYS A 48 -22.87 -35.36 -7.56
C LYS A 48 -23.09 -34.83 -6.16
N ASP A 49 -22.21 -35.20 -5.24
CA ASP A 49 -22.28 -34.77 -3.85
C ASP A 49 -21.70 -33.36 -3.72
N GLN A 50 -22.53 -32.40 -3.29
CA GLN A 50 -22.15 -30.99 -3.29
C GLN A 50 -21.01 -30.70 -2.31
N GLN A 51 -21.05 -31.29 -1.12
CA GLN A 51 -20.03 -31.05 -0.09
C GLN A 51 -18.67 -31.60 -0.52
N LEU A 52 -18.64 -32.78 -1.13
CA LEU A 52 -17.44 -33.35 -1.74
C LEU A 52 -16.95 -32.52 -2.93
N LYS A 53 -17.87 -32.03 -3.79
CA LYS A 53 -17.53 -31.15 -4.91
C LYS A 53 -16.85 -29.87 -4.41
N ASP A 54 -17.41 -29.22 -3.40
CA ASP A 54 -16.88 -27.99 -2.82
C ASP A 54 -15.50 -28.23 -2.20
N ALA A 55 -15.33 -29.27 -1.38
CA ALA A 55 -14.05 -29.60 -0.77
C ALA A 55 -12.94 -29.91 -1.80
N ILE A 56 -13.29 -30.62 -2.88
CA ILE A 56 -12.33 -30.90 -3.97
C ILE A 56 -12.01 -29.61 -4.73
N ALA A 57 -13.01 -28.80 -5.08
CA ALA A 57 -12.82 -27.54 -5.78
C ALA A 57 -11.90 -26.60 -5.00
N ASP A 58 -12.09 -26.53 -3.69
CA ASP A 58 -11.33 -25.73 -2.76
C ASP A 58 -9.84 -26.14 -2.69
N LEU A 59 -9.56 -27.42 -2.41
CA LEU A 59 -8.18 -27.90 -2.28
C LEU A 59 -7.47 -27.95 -3.65
N GLY A 60 -8.14 -28.46 -4.68
CA GLY A 60 -7.58 -28.56 -6.03
C GLY A 60 -7.37 -27.20 -6.68
N GLY A 61 -8.33 -26.28 -6.53
CA GLY A 61 -8.19 -24.89 -6.94
C GLY A 61 -7.03 -24.20 -6.23
N SER A 62 -6.89 -24.38 -4.92
CA SER A 62 -5.76 -23.83 -4.15
C SER A 62 -4.40 -24.37 -4.63
N LEU A 63 -4.31 -25.67 -4.96
CA LEU A 63 -3.08 -26.26 -5.50
C LEU A 63 -2.73 -25.73 -6.89
N LEU A 64 -3.71 -25.53 -7.77
CA LEU A 64 -3.51 -24.92 -9.09
C LEU A 64 -3.07 -23.45 -8.97
N LEU A 65 -3.68 -22.69 -8.05
CA LEU A 65 -3.27 -21.31 -7.76
C LEU A 65 -1.84 -21.24 -7.23
N LEU A 66 -1.46 -22.17 -6.34
CA LEU A 66 -0.10 -22.26 -5.82
C LEU A 66 0.92 -22.59 -6.92
N GLU A 67 0.58 -23.51 -7.83
CA GLU A 67 1.41 -23.84 -8.99
C GLU A 67 1.58 -22.63 -9.93
N ARG A 68 0.49 -21.92 -10.24
CA ARG A 68 0.54 -20.66 -11.00
C ARG A 68 1.43 -19.62 -10.33
N ALA A 69 1.29 -19.44 -9.02
CA ALA A 69 2.09 -18.47 -8.26
C ALA A 69 3.57 -18.84 -8.27
N ARG A 70 3.92 -20.13 -8.17
CA ARG A 70 5.31 -20.60 -8.25
C ARG A 70 5.94 -20.29 -9.59
N LEU A 71 5.25 -20.62 -10.70
CA LEU A 71 5.71 -20.30 -12.06
C LEU A 71 5.90 -18.79 -12.22
N LYS A 72 4.87 -18.00 -11.89
CA LYS A 72 4.91 -16.54 -12.02
C LYS A 72 6.07 -15.90 -11.22
N LEU A 73 6.34 -16.38 -10.01
CA LEU A 73 7.42 -15.83 -9.17
C LEU A 73 8.80 -16.30 -9.62
N GLN A 74 8.92 -17.51 -10.16
CA GLN A 74 10.17 -18.05 -10.68
C GLN A 74 10.60 -17.32 -11.96
N ASP A 75 9.64 -17.01 -12.84
CA ASP A 75 9.90 -16.44 -14.15
C ASP A 75 9.81 -14.90 -14.17
N LYS A 76 9.48 -14.27 -13.03
CA LYS A 76 9.37 -12.82 -12.92
C LYS A 76 10.71 -12.16 -13.27
N PRO A 77 10.77 -11.22 -14.25
CA PRO A 77 11.95 -10.42 -14.49
C PRO A 77 12.41 -9.68 -13.22
N VAL A 78 13.72 -9.67 -13.00
CA VAL A 78 14.31 -9.02 -11.83
C VAL A 78 14.52 -7.54 -12.12
N GLU A 79 13.50 -6.75 -11.82
CA GLU A 79 13.58 -5.29 -11.75
C GLU A 79 13.81 -4.89 -10.29
N THR A 80 14.75 -3.97 -10.06
CA THR A 80 15.09 -3.56 -8.69
C THR A 80 14.12 -2.49 -8.23
N GLU A 81 13.37 -2.79 -7.17
CA GLU A 81 12.48 -1.85 -6.50
C GLU A 81 12.80 -1.87 -5.01
N TYR A 82 12.85 -0.70 -4.41
CA TYR A 82 13.20 -0.56 -3.00
C TYR A 82 11.94 -0.45 -2.14
N GLY A 83 11.98 -1.09 -0.98
CA GLY A 83 10.98 -1.00 0.07
C GLY A 83 11.53 -0.28 1.29
N THR A 84 10.76 -0.35 2.37
CA THR A 84 11.11 0.25 3.66
C THR A 84 11.46 -0.83 4.69
N ASP A 85 11.94 -0.41 5.85
CA ASP A 85 12.11 -1.31 6.99
C ASP A 85 10.76 -1.53 7.70
N ASP A 86 10.10 -2.66 7.42
CA ASP A 86 8.81 -3.07 8.00
C ASP A 86 8.80 -3.10 9.54
N LEU A 87 9.98 -3.19 10.18
CA LEU A 87 10.11 -3.24 11.63
C LEU A 87 10.76 -2.00 12.23
N ALA A 88 10.94 -0.93 11.45
CA ALA A 88 11.53 0.31 11.92
C ALA A 88 10.86 0.83 13.19
N LEU A 89 9.53 0.73 13.26
CA LEU A 89 8.73 1.20 14.38
C LEU A 89 9.08 0.50 15.71
N LEU A 90 9.56 -0.75 15.70
CA LEU A 90 9.87 -1.49 16.93
C LEU A 90 10.99 -0.84 17.74
N LYS A 91 11.88 -0.08 17.10
CA LYS A 91 12.99 0.60 17.79
C LYS A 91 12.53 1.70 18.75
N HIS A 92 11.30 2.19 18.56
CA HIS A 92 10.73 3.32 19.31
C HIS A 92 9.96 2.90 20.55
N TYR A 93 9.55 1.62 20.62
CA TYR A 93 8.70 1.11 21.69
C TYR A 93 9.50 0.13 22.56
N PRO A 94 9.42 0.24 23.89
CA PRO A 94 10.22 -0.60 24.79
C PRO A 94 9.80 -2.08 24.78
N SER A 95 8.61 -2.39 24.26
CA SER A 95 8.09 -3.76 24.13
C SER A 95 7.02 -3.84 23.05
N SER A 96 6.73 -5.07 22.58
CA SER A 96 5.61 -5.34 21.68
C SER A 96 4.27 -4.87 22.27
N GLN A 97 4.07 -5.05 23.59
CA GLN A 97 2.84 -4.59 24.25
C GLN A 97 2.71 -3.07 24.22
N ALA A 98 3.79 -2.31 24.42
CA ALA A 98 3.74 -0.85 24.36
C ALA A 98 3.37 -0.33 22.96
N LEU A 99 3.82 -1.04 21.91
CA LEU A 99 3.41 -0.77 20.54
C LEU A 99 1.93 -1.11 20.32
N SER A 100 1.44 -2.27 20.80
CA SER A 100 0.02 -2.64 20.75
C SER A 100 -0.88 -1.63 21.47
N ASP A 101 -0.46 -1.15 22.64
CA ASP A 101 -1.17 -0.11 23.39
C ASP A 101 -1.19 1.21 22.61
N THR A 102 -0.11 1.54 21.90
CA THR A 102 -0.04 2.73 21.03
C THR A 102 -0.99 2.60 19.84
N TYR A 103 -1.05 1.43 19.20
CA TYR A 103 -1.99 1.15 18.12
C TYR A 103 -3.44 1.33 18.56
N ILE A 104 -3.82 0.72 19.68
CA ILE A 104 -5.19 0.76 20.20
C ILE A 104 -5.58 2.16 20.68
N ASN A 105 -4.69 2.84 21.43
CA ASN A 105 -5.02 4.13 22.05
C ASN A 105 -4.80 5.33 21.12
N GLY A 106 -4.13 5.13 19.98
CA GLY A 106 -3.95 6.14 18.92
C GLY A 106 -5.08 6.18 17.89
N LEU A 107 -6.01 5.23 17.94
CA LEU A 107 -7.17 5.15 17.06
C LEU A 107 -8.25 6.15 17.47
N PHE A 108 -8.78 6.89 16.50
CA PHE A 108 -9.95 7.76 16.66
C PHE A 108 -10.77 7.79 15.37
N VAL A 109 -11.91 8.48 15.37
CA VAL A 109 -12.81 8.54 14.21
C VAL A 109 -13.02 9.98 13.79
N LEU A 110 -12.77 10.26 12.52
CA LEU A 110 -13.14 11.50 11.87
C LEU A 110 -14.48 11.33 11.16
N ARG A 111 -15.27 12.40 11.15
CA ARG A 111 -16.38 12.52 10.21
C ARG A 111 -15.88 13.20 8.94
N LYS A 112 -16.13 12.59 7.78
CA LYS A 112 -15.89 13.21 6.48
C LYS A 112 -17.08 14.10 6.10
N ASN A 113 -16.78 15.25 5.49
CA ASN A 113 -17.82 16.03 4.83
C ASN A 113 -18.25 15.30 3.57
N THR A 114 -19.55 15.04 3.46
CA THR A 114 -20.17 14.42 2.29
C THR A 114 -21.07 15.47 1.64
N SER A 115 -21.07 15.50 0.31
CA SER A 115 -21.99 16.34 -0.46
C SER A 115 -23.41 15.76 -0.52
N SER A 116 -23.67 14.63 0.14
CA SER A 116 -24.97 13.98 0.19
C SER A 116 -25.75 14.42 1.43
N ASP A 117 -27.03 14.72 1.21
CA ASP A 117 -27.97 15.11 2.26
C ASP A 117 -28.33 13.95 3.20
N TYR A 118 -28.13 12.70 2.77
CA TYR A 118 -28.58 11.50 3.48
C TYR A 118 -27.45 10.53 3.83
N LEU A 119 -26.18 10.87 3.56
CA LEU A 119 -25.02 10.05 3.96
C LEU A 119 -24.10 10.86 4.88
N THR A 120 -23.54 10.19 5.89
CA THR A 120 -22.46 10.72 6.72
C THR A 120 -21.36 9.68 6.83
N ASP A 121 -20.20 9.97 6.25
CA ASP A 121 -19.05 9.06 6.27
C ASP A 121 -18.20 9.25 7.54
N LEU A 122 -17.71 8.13 8.05
CA LEU A 122 -16.90 7.99 9.25
C LEU A 122 -15.58 7.30 8.84
N GLU A 123 -14.47 7.97 9.13
CA GLU A 123 -13.11 7.51 8.84
C GLU A 123 -12.39 7.18 10.16
N PRO A 124 -12.26 5.89 10.50
CA PRO A 124 -11.29 5.43 11.48
C PRO A 124 -9.85 5.83 11.07
N VAL A 125 -9.18 6.61 11.91
CA VAL A 125 -7.79 7.03 11.70
C VAL A 125 -6.85 6.17 12.55
N PHE A 126 -6.07 5.33 11.88
CA PHE A 126 -5.10 4.45 12.52
C PHE A 126 -3.72 5.11 12.64
N PRO A 127 -3.03 4.94 13.79
CA PRO A 127 -1.66 5.42 13.94
C PRO A 127 -0.68 4.74 12.96
N PHE A 128 -0.96 3.49 12.60
CA PHE A 128 -0.14 2.62 11.75
C PHE A 128 -1.04 1.99 10.67
N PRO A 129 -1.35 2.71 9.59
CA PRO A 129 -2.31 2.24 8.59
C PRO A 129 -1.76 1.07 7.77
N LEU A 130 -2.68 0.24 7.28
CA LEU A 130 -2.38 -0.87 6.38
C LEU A 130 -1.74 -0.37 5.08
N ASN A 131 -0.93 -1.22 4.44
CA ASN A 131 -0.24 -0.90 3.18
C ASN A 131 0.63 0.36 3.25
N SER A 132 1.12 0.69 4.45
CA SER A 132 2.03 1.81 4.66
C SER A 132 3.40 1.32 5.09
N ALA A 133 4.42 2.14 4.86
CA ALA A 133 5.78 1.89 5.33
C ALA A 133 5.93 1.77 6.86
N SER A 134 4.87 2.08 7.61
CA SER A 134 4.79 1.97 9.07
C SER A 134 3.58 1.13 9.49
N GLU A 135 3.21 0.11 8.71
CA GLU A 135 2.10 -0.79 9.02
C GLU A 135 2.29 -1.50 10.36
N PHE A 136 1.21 -1.69 11.11
CA PHE A 136 1.25 -2.38 12.39
C PHE A 136 1.56 -3.88 12.19
N PRO A 137 2.67 -4.41 12.75
CA PRO A 137 3.20 -5.71 12.32
C PRO A 137 2.60 -6.91 13.05
N PHE A 138 1.74 -6.69 14.06
CA PHE A 138 1.23 -7.78 14.90
C PHE A 138 -0.18 -8.21 14.47
N PRO A 139 -0.53 -9.50 14.66
CA PRO A 139 -1.88 -9.98 14.40
C PRO A 139 -2.91 -9.20 15.21
N HIS A 140 -3.91 -8.68 14.51
CA HIS A 140 -4.97 -7.87 15.10
C HIS A 140 -6.29 -8.07 14.35
N ALA A 141 -7.39 -7.78 15.04
CA ALA A 141 -8.73 -7.77 14.48
C ALA A 141 -9.53 -6.60 15.06
N LEU A 142 -10.40 -6.00 14.24
CA LEU A 142 -11.29 -4.92 14.62
C LEU A 142 -12.71 -5.27 14.18
N GLU A 143 -13.66 -5.19 15.10
CA GLU A 143 -15.06 -5.48 14.82
C GLU A 143 -15.90 -4.26 15.20
N TRP A 144 -16.51 -3.60 14.20
CA TRP A 144 -17.45 -2.52 14.43
C TRP A 144 -18.81 -3.06 14.86
N GLN A 145 -19.43 -2.42 15.85
CA GLN A 145 -20.66 -2.94 16.47
C GLN A 145 -21.86 -2.03 16.28
N SER A 146 -21.69 -0.73 16.49
CA SER A 146 -22.78 0.25 16.40
C SER A 146 -22.27 1.68 16.42
N VAL A 147 -23.14 2.64 16.10
CA VAL A 147 -22.91 4.07 16.30
C VAL A 147 -24.02 4.66 17.18
N THR A 148 -23.63 5.48 18.17
CA THR A 148 -24.54 6.29 18.96
C THR A 148 -24.68 7.68 18.34
N LEU A 149 -25.90 8.08 18.04
CA LEU A 149 -26.24 9.37 17.44
C LEU A 149 -26.58 10.44 18.50
N SER A 150 -26.65 11.71 18.08
CA SER A 150 -26.91 12.86 18.96
C SER A 150 -28.28 12.86 19.63
N ASN A 151 -29.25 12.18 19.03
CA ASN A 151 -30.57 11.92 19.61
C ASN A 151 -30.58 10.72 20.59
N LYS A 152 -29.42 10.13 20.89
CA LYS A 152 -29.21 8.92 21.71
C LYS A 152 -29.69 7.61 21.08
N GLN A 153 -30.04 7.61 19.80
CA GLN A 153 -30.31 6.40 19.06
C GLN A 153 -29.01 5.61 18.86
N VAL A 154 -29.07 4.30 19.07
CA VAL A 154 -27.97 3.38 18.77
C VAL A 154 -28.33 2.63 17.51
N VAL A 155 -27.51 2.77 16.48
CA VAL A 155 -27.69 2.12 15.18
C VAL A 155 -26.68 0.97 15.09
N PRO A 156 -27.12 -0.29 15.00
CA PRO A 156 -26.21 -1.43 14.89
C PRO A 156 -25.51 -1.44 13.53
N PHE A 157 -24.30 -1.99 13.51
CA PHE A 157 -23.58 -2.29 12.27
C PHE A 157 -24.33 -3.35 11.46
N ALA A 158 -24.45 -3.11 10.16
CA ALA A 158 -24.97 -4.05 9.17
C ALA A 158 -23.95 -4.19 8.02
N PRO A 159 -23.63 -5.41 7.58
CA PRO A 159 -22.64 -5.62 6.51
C PRO A 159 -23.15 -5.11 5.16
N GLU A 160 -24.46 -5.02 4.96
CA GLU A 160 -25.09 -4.54 3.74
C GLU A 160 -26.05 -3.40 4.07
N TRP A 161 -26.12 -2.42 3.18
CA TRP A 161 -27.08 -1.33 3.26
C TRP A 161 -28.24 -1.56 2.29
N SER A 162 -29.41 -1.02 2.62
CA SER A 162 -30.60 -1.06 1.77
C SER A 162 -31.22 0.33 1.64
N GLU A 163 -31.36 0.82 0.42
CA GLU A 163 -32.03 2.10 0.13
C GLU A 163 -33.52 2.07 0.50
N THR A 164 -34.12 0.87 0.53
CA THR A 164 -35.54 0.69 0.84
C THR A 164 -35.82 0.55 2.34
N ASP A 165 -34.78 0.44 3.18
CA ASP A 165 -34.96 0.37 4.62
C ASP A 165 -35.33 1.78 5.15
N PRO A 166 -36.45 1.92 5.89
CA PRO A 166 -36.90 3.19 6.41
C PRO A 166 -36.11 3.69 7.63
N GLY A 167 -35.13 2.92 8.11
CA GLY A 167 -34.30 3.25 9.27
C GLY A 167 -32.95 3.88 8.91
N ILE A 168 -32.32 4.49 9.92
CA ILE A 168 -30.91 4.89 9.84
C ILE A 168 -30.06 3.63 9.91
N GLN A 169 -29.09 3.50 9.02
CA GLN A 169 -28.22 2.33 8.90
C GLN A 169 -26.75 2.72 9.11
N LEU A 170 -25.94 1.78 9.59
CA LEU A 170 -24.49 1.88 9.66
C LEU A 170 -23.90 0.71 8.87
N SER A 171 -23.16 1.00 7.81
CA SER A 171 -22.57 -0.02 6.94
C SER A 171 -21.15 0.34 6.49
N PRO A 172 -20.38 -0.62 5.96
CA PRO A 172 -19.17 -0.34 5.19
C PRO A 172 -19.40 0.68 4.08
N SER A 173 -18.48 1.63 3.89
CA SER A 173 -18.45 2.51 2.71
C SER A 173 -17.79 1.82 1.50
N SER A 174 -16.98 0.80 1.74
CA SER A 174 -16.24 0.05 0.74
C SER A 174 -16.71 -1.41 0.66
N ALA A 175 -16.35 -2.09 -0.43
CA ALA A 175 -16.64 -3.50 -0.61
C ALA A 175 -15.88 -4.44 0.36
N ASN A 176 -14.98 -3.91 1.21
CA ASN A 176 -14.30 -4.71 2.22
C ASN A 176 -15.19 -4.90 3.44
N LEU A 177 -15.96 -5.99 3.45
CA LEU A 177 -16.91 -6.34 4.51
C LEU A 177 -16.24 -6.80 5.82
N SER A 178 -14.96 -7.20 5.77
CA SER A 178 -14.28 -7.84 6.90
C SER A 178 -13.57 -6.86 7.85
N ASN A 179 -13.11 -5.73 7.31
CA ASN A 179 -12.54 -4.60 8.04
C ASN A 179 -12.69 -3.36 7.14
N PRO A 180 -13.87 -2.72 7.14
CA PRO A 180 -14.07 -1.54 6.31
C PRO A 180 -13.23 -0.38 6.83
N ASP A 181 -12.37 0.17 5.97
CA ASP A 181 -11.52 1.33 6.27
C ASP A 181 -12.35 2.61 6.50
N ASP A 182 -13.56 2.66 5.94
CA ASP A 182 -14.53 3.74 6.10
C ASP A 182 -15.93 3.13 6.35
N LEU A 183 -16.72 3.79 7.19
CA LEU A 183 -18.11 3.44 7.48
C LEU A 183 -19.05 4.58 7.07
N THR A 184 -20.26 4.26 6.64
CA THR A 184 -21.27 5.25 6.30
C THR A 184 -22.49 5.10 7.19
N VAL A 185 -22.95 6.23 7.75
CA VAL A 185 -24.27 6.36 8.35
C VAL A 185 -25.23 6.84 7.27
N THR A 186 -26.19 6.00 6.92
CA THR A 186 -27.20 6.27 5.89
C THR A 186 -28.51 6.63 6.55
N TYR A 187 -29.05 7.81 6.23
CA TYR A 187 -30.36 8.27 6.65
C TYR A 187 -31.42 7.88 5.62
N PRO A 188 -32.69 7.71 6.02
CA PRO A 188 -33.76 7.37 5.09
C PRO A 188 -33.89 8.40 3.97
N TYR A 189 -33.76 7.94 2.73
CA TYR A 189 -33.97 8.77 1.54
C TYR A 189 -35.46 8.79 1.17
N ILE A 190 -36.03 9.98 0.99
CA ILE A 190 -37.41 10.15 0.52
C ILE A 190 -37.36 11.02 -0.74
N ASP A 191 -37.72 10.43 -1.87
CA ASP A 191 -37.70 11.12 -3.16
C ASP A 191 -38.53 12.43 -3.10
N GLY A 192 -37.90 13.53 -3.51
CA GLY A 192 -38.47 14.88 -3.47
C GLY A 192 -38.48 15.57 -2.10
N ILE A 193 -37.88 14.99 -1.05
CA ILE A 193 -37.67 15.64 0.25
C ILE A 193 -36.18 15.71 0.56
N GLU A 194 -35.58 16.87 0.30
CA GLU A 194 -34.23 17.18 0.75
C GLU A 194 -34.27 17.61 2.23
N VAL A 195 -33.57 16.88 3.09
CA VAL A 195 -33.34 17.28 4.48
C VAL A 195 -31.85 17.50 4.63
N GLU A 196 -31.45 18.73 4.94
CA GLU A 196 -30.04 19.05 5.18
C GLU A 196 -29.44 18.07 6.19
N ASN A 197 -28.31 17.47 5.84
CA ASN A 197 -27.63 16.49 6.69
C ASN A 197 -27.37 17.04 8.11
N THR A 198 -27.12 18.34 8.26
CA THR A 198 -26.91 19.02 9.55
C THR A 198 -28.12 18.95 10.49
N GLN A 199 -29.32 18.76 9.96
CA GLN A 199 -30.56 18.62 10.73
C GLN A 199 -30.83 17.16 11.14
N GLN A 200 -30.09 16.20 10.57
CA GLN A 200 -30.18 14.79 10.94
C GLN A 200 -29.48 14.53 12.30
N PRO A 201 -29.83 13.43 13.01
CA PRO A 201 -29.11 13.01 14.20
C PRO A 201 -27.64 12.65 13.87
N GLN A 202 -26.70 13.42 14.41
CA GLN A 202 -25.28 13.32 14.08
C GLN A 202 -24.60 12.16 14.82
N PRO A 203 -23.67 11.42 14.19
CA PRO A 203 -22.91 10.39 14.88
C PRO A 203 -21.99 11.02 15.94
N LEU A 204 -22.00 10.46 17.15
CA LEU A 204 -21.20 10.96 18.28
C LEU A 204 -20.16 9.97 18.78
N ILE A 205 -20.51 8.68 18.88
CA ILE A 205 -19.63 7.64 19.39
C ILE A 205 -19.75 6.42 18.49
N LEU A 206 -18.62 5.95 17.96
CA LEU A 206 -18.52 4.68 17.24
C LEU A 206 -18.06 3.59 18.22
N HIS A 207 -18.81 2.50 18.26
CA HIS A 207 -18.55 1.36 19.15
C HIS A 207 -17.92 0.21 18.37
N GLY A 208 -16.89 -0.39 18.95
CA GLY A 208 -16.17 -1.51 18.35
C GLY A 208 -15.53 -2.43 19.39
N LYS A 209 -14.88 -3.48 18.91
CA LYS A 209 -13.98 -4.32 19.71
C LYS A 209 -12.70 -4.52 18.94
N VAL A 210 -11.58 -4.37 19.64
CA VAL A 210 -10.26 -4.65 19.09
C VAL A 210 -9.63 -5.82 19.82
N GLU A 211 -8.98 -6.68 19.06
CA GLU A 211 -8.13 -7.76 19.54
C GLU A 211 -6.73 -7.58 18.95
N VAL A 212 -5.69 -7.67 19.79
CA VAL A 212 -4.29 -7.62 19.37
C VAL A 212 -3.50 -8.71 20.08
N ILE A 213 -2.67 -9.42 19.34
CA ILE A 213 -1.77 -10.45 19.86
C ILE A 213 -0.34 -9.91 19.79
N ALA A 214 0.20 -9.45 20.92
CA ALA A 214 1.56 -8.98 21.01
C ALA A 214 2.52 -10.18 21.20
N PRO A 215 3.57 -10.36 20.37
CA PRO A 215 4.59 -11.37 20.63
C PRO A 215 5.41 -10.98 21.86
N GLY A 216 5.86 -11.97 22.64
CA GLY A 216 6.69 -11.71 23.83
C GLY A 216 8.02 -11.04 23.51
N LYS A 217 8.58 -11.35 22.33
CA LYS A 217 9.75 -10.69 21.75
C LYS A 217 9.78 -10.86 20.23
N VAL A 218 10.59 -10.06 19.57
CA VAL A 218 10.95 -10.24 18.15
C VAL A 218 12.43 -10.60 18.08
N VAL A 219 12.74 -11.75 17.48
CA VAL A 219 14.12 -12.24 17.34
C VAL A 219 14.58 -12.01 15.90
N ASN A 220 15.69 -11.31 15.73
CA ASN A 220 16.26 -10.98 14.43
C ASN A 220 17.48 -11.86 14.12
N PHE A 221 17.52 -12.41 12.91
CA PHE A 221 18.68 -13.07 12.34
C PHE A 221 19.08 -12.37 11.04
N ASN A 222 20.28 -11.81 10.99
CA ASN A 222 20.88 -11.30 9.76
C ASN A 222 21.76 -12.39 9.13
N LEU A 223 21.41 -12.83 7.93
CA LEU A 223 22.06 -13.93 7.23
C LEU A 223 22.55 -13.48 5.85
N ASP A 224 23.61 -14.14 5.36
CA ASP A 224 24.15 -13.94 4.02
C ASP A 224 24.41 -15.28 3.30
N ALA A 225 25.00 -15.22 2.10
CA ALA A 225 25.32 -16.40 1.31
C ALA A 225 26.22 -17.43 2.04
N LYS A 226 27.00 -17.02 3.05
CA LYS A 226 27.87 -17.90 3.85
C LYS A 226 27.07 -18.70 4.88
N ASP A 227 25.83 -18.31 5.17
CA ASP A 227 24.94 -18.98 6.10
C ASP A 227 24.05 -20.04 5.44
N VAL A 228 24.09 -20.16 4.10
CA VAL A 228 23.34 -21.19 3.37
C VAL A 228 23.70 -22.60 3.87
N GLY A 229 22.67 -23.37 4.19
CA GLY A 229 22.75 -24.71 4.77
C GLY A 229 23.08 -24.75 6.27
N LYS A 230 23.24 -23.60 6.94
CA LYS A 230 23.53 -23.52 8.38
C LYS A 230 22.27 -23.15 9.17
N THR A 231 22.14 -23.76 10.33
CA THR A 231 21.14 -23.38 11.34
C THR A 231 21.75 -22.41 12.35
N ARG A 232 21.07 -21.29 12.59
CA ARG A 232 21.33 -20.34 13.66
C ARG A 232 20.25 -20.46 14.72
N THR A 233 20.60 -20.31 15.99
CA THR A 233 19.67 -20.47 17.11
C THR A 233 19.82 -19.33 18.10
N ASP A 234 18.70 -18.76 18.55
CA ASP A 234 18.60 -17.82 19.66
C ASP A 234 17.47 -18.28 20.59
N GLY A 235 17.85 -18.71 21.80
CA GLY A 235 16.91 -19.28 22.77
C GLY A 235 16.23 -20.53 22.22
N THR A 236 14.91 -20.46 22.03
CA THR A 236 14.08 -21.57 21.54
C THR A 236 13.83 -21.50 20.04
N ILE A 237 14.29 -20.44 19.36
CA ILE A 237 14.06 -20.20 17.95
C ILE A 237 15.30 -20.62 17.16
N SER A 238 15.10 -21.48 16.17
CA SER A 238 16.15 -21.87 15.22
C SER A 238 15.72 -21.56 13.80
N VAL A 239 16.63 -20.98 13.03
CA VAL A 239 16.44 -20.58 11.63
C VAL A 239 17.52 -21.23 10.79
N THR A 240 17.12 -21.86 9.69
CA THR A 240 18.02 -22.42 8.68
C THR A 240 17.80 -21.70 7.36
N LEU A 241 18.84 -21.08 6.81
CA LEU A 241 18.81 -20.56 5.44
C LEU A 241 19.04 -21.72 4.48
N LEU A 242 17.98 -22.23 3.86
CA LEU A 242 18.02 -23.38 2.96
C LEU A 242 18.70 -23.02 1.63
N ALA A 243 18.35 -21.86 1.07
CA ALA A 243 18.92 -21.35 -0.17
C ALA A 243 18.88 -19.81 -0.20
N LEU A 244 19.84 -19.23 -0.91
CA LEU A 244 19.86 -17.81 -1.25
C LEU A 244 20.15 -17.71 -2.75
N GLY A 245 19.11 -17.36 -3.52
CA GLY A 245 19.22 -17.12 -4.95
C GLY A 245 19.54 -15.66 -5.24
N GLN A 246 19.51 -15.30 -6.53
CA GLN A 246 19.74 -13.91 -6.94
C GLN A 246 18.70 -12.96 -6.33
N ASN A 247 17.42 -13.32 -6.36
CA ASN A 247 16.30 -12.48 -5.95
C ASN A 247 15.37 -13.18 -4.94
N TYR A 248 15.83 -14.25 -4.28
CA TYR A 248 14.99 -15.00 -3.34
C TYR A 248 15.78 -15.59 -2.19
N ALA A 249 15.08 -15.83 -1.07
CA ALA A 249 15.60 -16.57 0.08
C ALA A 249 14.62 -17.71 0.45
N GLU A 250 15.16 -18.89 0.73
CA GLU A 250 14.40 -20.03 1.26
C GLU A 250 14.84 -20.29 2.70
N VAL A 251 13.87 -20.29 3.61
CA VAL A 251 14.13 -20.41 5.05
C VAL A 251 13.23 -21.46 5.68
N ASP A 252 13.78 -22.13 6.68
CA ASP A 252 13.07 -23.07 7.53
C ASP A 252 13.28 -22.70 8.99
N ILE A 253 12.19 -22.64 9.75
CA ILE A 253 12.17 -22.03 11.08
C ILE A 253 11.43 -22.93 12.04
N VAL A 254 11.97 -23.12 13.23
CA VAL A 254 11.32 -23.88 14.29
C VAL A 254 11.43 -23.14 15.62
N ASN A 255 10.32 -23.08 16.34
CA ASN A 255 10.32 -22.68 17.75
C ASN A 255 10.10 -23.94 18.60
N SER A 256 11.08 -24.29 19.42
CA SER A 256 10.96 -25.45 20.31
C SER A 256 10.03 -25.19 21.50
N ALA A 257 9.66 -23.93 21.75
CA ALA A 257 8.67 -23.57 22.76
C ALA A 257 7.26 -23.66 22.17
N PRO A 258 6.29 -24.22 22.92
CA PRO A 258 4.89 -24.19 22.51
C PRO A 258 4.35 -22.75 22.52
N LEU A 259 3.32 -22.50 21.71
CA LEU A 259 2.55 -21.26 21.77
C LEU A 259 1.94 -21.06 23.16
N ALA A 260 1.82 -19.78 23.56
CA ALA A 260 1.08 -19.41 24.76
C ALA A 260 -0.36 -19.95 24.70
N GLU A 261 -0.90 -20.38 25.85
CA GLU A 261 -2.20 -21.06 25.92
C GLU A 261 -3.34 -20.26 25.25
N GLN A 262 -3.33 -18.95 25.43
CA GLN A 262 -4.36 -18.04 24.93
C GLN A 262 -4.38 -17.85 23.40
N VAL A 263 -3.34 -18.30 22.68
CA VAL A 263 -3.25 -18.19 21.22
C VAL A 263 -2.95 -19.52 20.54
N ARG A 264 -3.04 -20.63 21.28
CA ARG A 264 -2.67 -21.96 20.78
C ARG A 264 -3.48 -22.39 19.57
N ASP A 265 -4.76 -22.02 19.52
CA ASP A 265 -5.68 -22.38 18.45
C ASP A 265 -5.79 -21.28 17.38
N THR A 266 -5.00 -20.20 17.50
CA THR A 266 -4.98 -19.09 16.54
C THR A 266 -3.96 -19.38 15.43
N PRO A 267 -4.33 -19.29 14.14
CA PRO A 267 -3.38 -19.40 13.06
C PRO A 267 -2.50 -18.15 13.00
N LEU A 268 -1.25 -18.26 13.46
CA LEU A 268 -0.29 -17.16 13.51
C LEU A 268 0.79 -17.34 12.45
N ASN A 269 1.14 -16.25 11.76
CA ASN A 269 2.36 -16.17 10.97
C ASN A 269 3.46 -15.51 11.81
N PRO A 270 4.51 -16.24 12.20
CA PRO A 270 5.56 -15.67 13.02
C PRO A 270 6.64 -14.93 12.21
N LEU A 271 6.55 -14.88 10.88
CA LEU A 271 7.69 -14.50 10.03
C LEU A 271 7.50 -13.16 9.32
N ILE A 272 8.49 -12.30 9.49
CA ILE A 272 8.72 -11.11 8.67
C ILE A 272 10.12 -11.24 8.09
N ILE A 273 10.21 -11.42 6.77
CA ILE A 273 11.46 -11.66 6.06
C ILE A 273 11.68 -10.52 5.08
N GLN A 274 12.76 -9.78 5.30
CA GLN A 274 13.18 -8.67 4.48
C GLN A 274 14.54 -8.98 3.85
N ALA A 275 14.86 -8.30 2.75
CA ALA A 275 16.15 -8.43 2.10
C ALA A 275 16.76 -7.05 1.82
N ARG A 276 18.09 -7.01 1.81
CA ARG A 276 18.87 -5.84 1.42
C ARG A 276 19.81 -6.18 0.29
N ASP A 277 20.02 -5.21 -0.57
CA ASP A 277 21.01 -5.28 -1.63
C ASP A 277 22.41 -4.86 -1.11
N HIS A 278 23.37 -4.79 -2.03
CA HIS A 278 24.74 -4.36 -1.75
C HIS A 278 24.91 -2.92 -1.25
N SER A 279 23.96 -2.04 -1.56
CA SER A 279 23.94 -0.67 -1.03
C SER A 279 23.42 -0.63 0.41
N GLY A 280 22.80 -1.71 0.88
CA GLY A 280 22.15 -1.82 2.18
C GLY A 280 20.70 -1.32 2.17
N GLN A 281 20.13 -1.02 0.99
CA GLN A 281 18.73 -0.61 0.85
C GLN A 281 17.80 -1.82 0.91
N PHE A 282 16.65 -1.67 1.54
CA PHE A 282 15.63 -2.72 1.60
C PHE A 282 15.00 -2.91 0.23
N LEU A 283 14.84 -4.17 -0.18
CA LEU A 283 14.19 -4.55 -1.43
C LEU A 283 12.70 -4.76 -1.21
N LEU A 284 11.88 -4.32 -2.17
CA LEU A 284 10.45 -4.58 -2.14
C LEU A 284 10.21 -6.08 -2.37
N ARG A 285 9.25 -6.65 -1.63
CA ARG A 285 8.90 -8.06 -1.74
C ARG A 285 7.99 -8.29 -2.96
N SER A 286 8.33 -9.28 -3.79
CA SER A 286 7.54 -9.67 -4.97
C SER A 286 6.46 -10.71 -4.65
N GLY A 287 6.68 -11.52 -3.61
CA GLY A 287 5.77 -12.58 -3.20
C GLY A 287 6.43 -13.66 -2.35
N SER A 288 5.67 -14.68 -1.94
CA SER A 288 6.24 -15.84 -1.26
C SER A 288 5.44 -17.12 -1.47
N ILE A 289 6.11 -18.24 -1.23
CA ILE A 289 5.57 -19.60 -1.19
C ILE A 289 5.86 -20.16 0.19
N ASN A 290 4.83 -20.55 0.94
CA ASN A 290 4.97 -20.98 2.34
C ASN A 290 4.85 -22.50 2.50
N GLU A 291 4.57 -23.20 1.41
CA GLU A 291 4.42 -24.64 1.35
C GLU A 291 5.71 -25.26 0.81
N ASN A 292 6.32 -26.12 1.63
CA ASN A 292 7.47 -26.90 1.21
C ASN A 292 7.04 -28.07 0.28
N PRO A 293 7.99 -28.78 -0.37
CA PRO A 293 7.66 -29.89 -1.27
C PRO A 293 6.90 -31.05 -0.59
N GLU A 294 7.18 -31.32 0.70
CA GLU A 294 6.53 -32.40 1.46
C GLU A 294 5.06 -32.07 1.78
N GLN A 295 4.78 -30.82 2.17
CA GLN A 295 3.43 -30.28 2.36
C GLN A 295 2.62 -30.34 1.06
N LEU A 296 3.23 -29.95 -0.07
CA LEU A 296 2.57 -30.04 -1.37
C LEU A 296 2.19 -31.50 -1.69
N ALA A 297 3.12 -32.44 -1.50
CA ALA A 297 2.86 -33.85 -1.75
C ALA A 297 1.75 -34.39 -0.84
N PHE A 298 1.71 -33.96 0.42
CA PHE A 298 0.62 -34.29 1.35
C PHE A 298 -0.74 -33.76 0.86
N TYR A 299 -0.83 -32.50 0.44
CA TYR A 299 -2.08 -31.94 -0.10
C TYR A 299 -2.53 -32.61 -1.40
N GLN A 300 -1.59 -32.95 -2.28
CA GLN A 300 -1.89 -33.72 -3.49
C GLN A 300 -2.42 -35.12 -3.15
N GLN A 301 -1.90 -35.75 -2.10
CA GLN A 301 -2.41 -37.03 -1.61
C GLN A 301 -3.83 -36.89 -1.05
N GLN A 302 -4.11 -35.86 -0.24
CA GLN A 302 -5.46 -35.58 0.28
C GLN A 302 -6.46 -35.41 -0.86
N LEU A 303 -6.12 -34.59 -1.86
CA LEU A 303 -6.96 -34.39 -3.05
C LEU A 303 -7.21 -35.71 -3.79
N ALA A 304 -6.17 -36.53 -3.96
CA ALA A 304 -6.30 -37.83 -4.61
C ALA A 304 -7.19 -38.81 -3.83
N GLU A 305 -7.21 -38.75 -2.49
CA GLU A 305 -8.14 -39.54 -1.68
C GLU A 305 -9.58 -39.03 -1.77
N MET A 306 -9.78 -37.70 -1.78
CA MET A 306 -11.10 -37.10 -1.98
C MET A 306 -11.70 -37.51 -3.33
N LEU A 307 -10.90 -37.49 -4.40
CA LEU A 307 -11.33 -37.88 -5.75
C LEU A 307 -11.75 -39.36 -5.89
N LYS A 308 -11.40 -40.23 -4.92
CA LYS A 308 -11.86 -41.63 -4.89
C LYS A 308 -13.23 -41.80 -4.24
N GLN A 309 -13.70 -40.79 -3.50
CA GLN A 309 -14.98 -40.85 -2.80
C GLN A 309 -16.14 -40.58 -3.77
N THR A 310 -17.29 -41.17 -3.49
CA THR A 310 -18.53 -40.91 -4.24
C THR A 310 -19.49 -39.97 -3.52
N ALA A 311 -19.30 -39.76 -2.22
CA ALA A 311 -20.10 -38.89 -1.35
C ALA A 311 -19.28 -38.44 -0.13
N TRP A 312 -19.64 -37.30 0.45
CA TRP A 312 -19.05 -36.85 1.72
C TRP A 312 -19.61 -37.65 2.90
N SER A 313 -18.79 -37.84 3.94
CA SER A 313 -19.25 -38.45 5.20
C SER A 313 -18.45 -37.94 6.38
N ASP A 314 -19.10 -37.85 7.55
CA ASP A 314 -18.45 -37.41 8.80
C ASP A 314 -17.20 -38.26 9.14
N ALA A 315 -17.22 -39.56 8.81
CA ALA A 315 -16.09 -40.44 9.03
C ALA A 315 -14.90 -40.09 8.14
N PHE A 316 -15.15 -39.68 6.89
CA PHE A 316 -14.11 -39.25 5.96
C PHE A 316 -13.56 -37.88 6.34
N GLU A 317 -14.42 -36.93 6.72
CA GLU A 317 -14.01 -35.62 7.25
C GLU A 317 -13.09 -35.78 8.47
N GLN A 318 -13.49 -36.61 9.44
CA GLN A 318 -12.65 -36.91 10.60
C GLN A 318 -11.33 -37.58 10.22
N GLN A 319 -11.30 -38.40 9.16
CA GLN A 319 -10.06 -39.00 8.68
C GLN A 319 -9.10 -37.92 8.17
N LEU A 320 -9.58 -37.04 7.26
CA LEU A 320 -8.78 -35.94 6.70
C LEU A 320 -8.26 -35.01 7.80
N ASP A 321 -9.12 -34.63 8.75
CA ASP A 321 -8.75 -33.80 9.91
C ASP A 321 -7.67 -34.44 10.77
N ASN A 322 -7.77 -35.75 11.02
CA ASN A 322 -6.79 -36.48 11.81
C ASN A 322 -5.46 -36.63 11.07
N GLU A 323 -5.49 -36.86 9.76
CA GLU A 323 -4.30 -36.93 8.90
C GLU A 323 -3.59 -35.57 8.85
N GLN A 324 -4.33 -34.47 8.69
CA GLN A 324 -3.80 -33.11 8.77
C GLN A 324 -3.15 -32.83 10.12
N LYS A 325 -3.85 -33.10 11.23
CA LYS A 325 -3.30 -32.91 12.58
C LYS A 325 -2.04 -33.74 12.81
N ALA A 326 -2.02 -34.98 12.33
CA ALA A 326 -0.85 -35.85 12.43
C ALA A 326 0.32 -35.36 11.57
N PHE A 327 0.04 -34.79 10.40
CA PHE A 327 1.04 -34.14 9.55
C PHE A 327 1.64 -32.92 10.25
N ASP A 328 0.80 -32.01 10.77
CA ASP A 328 1.25 -30.78 11.44
C ASP A 328 2.09 -31.08 12.69
N GLN A 329 1.71 -32.08 13.48
CA GLN A 329 2.47 -32.50 14.67
C GLN A 329 3.87 -33.01 14.35
N LYS A 330 4.07 -33.60 13.15
CA LYS A 330 5.38 -34.10 12.70
C LYS A 330 6.22 -33.02 12.03
N HIS A 331 5.60 -31.94 11.57
CA HIS A 331 6.25 -30.86 10.85
C HIS A 331 6.03 -29.53 11.59
N PRO A 332 6.62 -29.33 12.78
CA PRO A 332 6.53 -28.07 13.54
C PRO A 332 7.31 -26.91 12.90
N HIS A 333 7.88 -27.14 11.72
CA HIS A 333 8.71 -26.20 11.01
C HIS A 333 7.86 -25.28 10.14
N HIS A 334 8.21 -24.00 10.14
CA HIS A 334 7.66 -22.98 9.26
C HIS A 334 8.62 -22.76 8.09
N TYR A 335 8.19 -23.18 6.91
CA TYR A 335 8.90 -22.94 5.67
C TYR A 335 8.43 -21.64 5.01
N SER A 336 9.36 -20.89 4.43
CA SER A 336 9.01 -19.81 3.50
C SER A 336 10.09 -19.62 2.45
N LYS A 337 9.65 -19.50 1.20
CA LYS A 337 10.45 -19.00 0.09
C LYS A 337 9.94 -17.61 -0.29
N VAL A 338 10.76 -16.59 -0.11
CA VAL A 338 10.40 -15.20 -0.35
C VAL A 338 11.18 -14.66 -1.54
N TYR A 339 10.50 -13.97 -2.44
CA TYR A 339 11.07 -13.33 -3.62
C TYR A 339 11.06 -11.81 -3.47
N PHE A 340 12.08 -11.16 -4.03
CA PHE A 340 12.34 -9.73 -3.92
C PHE A 340 12.57 -9.10 -5.30
N ASN A 341 12.19 -7.83 -5.42
CA ASN A 341 12.44 -7.00 -6.60
C ASN A 341 13.87 -6.47 -6.53
N GLY A 342 14.85 -7.29 -6.91
CA GLY A 342 16.27 -6.90 -6.94
C GLY A 342 17.21 -8.03 -6.54
N THR A 343 18.52 -7.75 -6.56
CA THR A 343 19.54 -8.72 -6.16
C THR A 343 19.75 -8.69 -4.64
N VAL A 344 19.60 -9.85 -3.99
CA VAL A 344 19.71 -10.02 -2.54
C VAL A 344 21.17 -10.24 -2.13
N GLU A 345 21.67 -9.44 -1.20
CA GLU A 345 22.96 -9.65 -0.54
C GLU A 345 22.79 -10.13 0.92
N HIS A 346 21.86 -9.50 1.63
CA HIS A 346 21.55 -9.82 3.03
C HIS A 346 20.07 -10.13 3.21
N VAL A 347 19.77 -11.08 4.10
CA VAL A 347 18.40 -11.41 4.48
C VAL A 347 18.23 -11.19 5.98
N ASP A 348 17.21 -10.42 6.34
CA ASP A 348 16.80 -10.17 7.71
C ASP A 348 15.56 -11.02 8.01
N ILE A 349 15.74 -12.03 8.86
CA ILE A 349 14.67 -12.94 9.29
C ILE A 349 14.26 -12.53 10.69
N ASN A 350 13.07 -11.96 10.80
CA ASN A 350 12.46 -11.57 12.05
C ASN A 350 11.39 -12.57 12.43
N VAL A 351 11.52 -13.15 13.62
CA VAL A 351 10.59 -14.13 14.17
C VAL A 351 9.86 -13.52 15.36
N LEU A 352 8.53 -13.38 15.21
CA LEU A 352 7.61 -12.98 16.27
C LEU A 352 7.40 -14.17 17.23
N ASP A 353 7.93 -14.07 18.45
CA ASP A 353 7.87 -15.15 19.43
C ASP A 353 6.55 -15.12 20.22
N PHE A 354 5.62 -15.98 19.85
CA PHE A 354 4.33 -16.11 20.50
C PHE A 354 4.31 -17.13 21.67
N SER A 355 5.47 -17.64 22.11
CA SER A 355 5.53 -18.56 23.25
C SER A 355 5.12 -17.92 24.58
N THR A 356 5.31 -16.59 24.69
CA THR A 356 4.83 -15.76 25.81
C THR A 356 4.02 -14.57 25.29
N ALA A 357 3.17 -14.79 24.29
CA ALA A 357 2.34 -13.74 23.70
C ALA A 357 1.39 -13.12 24.74
N ASP A 358 1.06 -11.84 24.58
CA ASP A 358 0.03 -11.13 25.32
C ASP A 358 -1.19 -10.87 24.42
N LEU A 359 -2.37 -11.33 24.85
CA LEU A 359 -3.64 -11.12 24.14
C LEU A 359 -4.40 -9.95 24.77
N THR A 360 -4.52 -8.85 24.03
CA THR A 360 -5.29 -7.68 24.46
C THR A 360 -6.64 -7.67 23.75
N ARG A 361 -7.73 -7.68 24.53
CA ARG A 361 -9.11 -7.47 24.04
C ARG A 361 -9.69 -6.22 24.68
N LYS A 362 -10.17 -5.28 23.88
CA LYS A 362 -10.69 -4.01 24.38
C LYS A 362 -11.96 -3.61 23.62
N SER A 363 -13.01 -3.24 24.36
CA SER A 363 -14.13 -2.51 23.78
C SER A 363 -13.72 -1.08 23.48
N LEU A 364 -14.11 -0.59 22.32
CA LEU A 364 -13.84 0.75 21.84
C LEU A 364 -15.10 1.60 21.92
N ASP A 365 -14.97 2.77 22.54
CA ASP A 365 -15.96 3.84 22.55
C ASP A 365 -15.27 5.09 21.99
N LEU A 366 -15.23 5.20 20.65
CA LEU A 366 -14.46 6.22 19.97
C LEU A 366 -15.34 7.46 19.70
N PRO A 367 -14.95 8.66 20.18
CA PRO A 367 -15.67 9.87 19.83
C PRO A 367 -15.50 10.15 18.33
N VAL A 368 -16.60 10.55 17.69
CA VAL A 368 -16.60 11.00 16.29
C VAL A 368 -16.28 12.50 16.28
N LEU A 369 -15.14 12.85 15.70
CA LEU A 369 -14.62 14.21 15.67
C LEU A 369 -14.91 14.86 14.32
N LYS A 370 -15.29 16.13 14.35
CA LYS A 370 -15.44 16.95 13.14
C LYS A 370 -14.18 17.78 12.91
N LEU A 371 -13.31 17.29 12.03
CA LEU A 371 -12.12 17.99 11.55
C LEU A 371 -12.13 17.94 10.03
N ASP A 372 -12.77 18.94 9.42
CA ASP A 372 -12.80 19.09 7.98
C ASP A 372 -11.41 19.55 7.50
N LYS A 373 -10.93 19.04 6.36
CA LYS A 373 -9.63 19.47 5.80
C LYS A 373 -9.59 20.96 5.45
N ALA A 374 -10.75 21.58 5.22
CA ALA A 374 -10.90 23.01 5.02
C ALA A 374 -12.06 23.55 5.86
N VAL A 375 -11.80 24.61 6.61
CA VAL A 375 -12.75 25.24 7.54
C VAL A 375 -12.81 26.74 7.25
N VAL A 376 -14.02 27.30 7.20
CA VAL A 376 -14.22 28.75 7.18
C VAL A 376 -14.28 29.27 8.61
N GLY A 377 -13.42 30.22 8.94
CA GLY A 377 -13.31 30.82 10.27
C GLY A 377 -12.06 30.39 11.04
N LYS A 378 -11.92 30.93 12.24
CA LYS A 378 -10.67 30.88 13.04
C LYS A 378 -10.69 29.86 14.18
N ASP A 379 -11.79 29.12 14.32
CA ASP A 379 -11.99 28.21 15.44
C ASP A 379 -11.21 26.91 15.23
N ILE A 380 -10.20 26.69 16.06
CA ILE A 380 -9.35 25.49 16.01
C ILE A 380 -9.91 24.43 16.95
N GLN A 381 -10.28 23.27 16.40
CA GLN A 381 -10.76 22.14 17.19
C GLN A 381 -9.58 21.41 17.84
N PRO A 382 -9.60 21.17 19.17
CA PRO A 382 -8.54 20.39 19.80
C PRO A 382 -8.63 18.92 19.38
N LEU A 383 -7.48 18.32 19.07
CA LEU A 383 -7.35 16.88 18.82
C LEU A 383 -6.42 16.27 19.87
N PRO A 384 -6.95 15.91 21.06
CA PRO A 384 -6.13 15.39 22.14
C PRO A 384 -5.73 13.94 21.84
N ILE A 385 -4.47 13.76 21.46
CA ILE A 385 -3.87 12.45 21.23
C ILE A 385 -2.91 12.15 22.37
N SER A 386 -3.10 11.00 23.03
CA SER A 386 -2.34 10.61 24.22
C SER A 386 -1.15 9.70 23.94
N VAL A 387 -0.95 9.32 22.68
CA VAL A 387 0.14 8.44 22.24
C VAL A 387 1.15 9.19 21.39
N VAL A 388 2.35 8.62 21.27
CA VAL A 388 3.42 9.13 20.40
C VAL A 388 3.63 8.14 19.26
N VAL A 389 3.63 8.65 18.04
CA VAL A 389 3.87 7.89 16.81
C VAL A 389 4.91 8.62 15.99
N TYR A 390 5.90 7.87 15.54
CA TYR A 390 7.01 8.43 14.80
C TYR A 390 6.86 8.19 13.30
N ASP A 391 7.39 9.14 12.52
CA ASP A 391 7.55 8.98 11.08
C ASP A 391 8.98 8.51 10.78
N ASP A 392 9.12 7.21 10.59
CA ASP A 392 10.39 6.58 10.27
C ASP A 392 10.89 6.85 8.85
N GLN A 393 10.00 7.32 7.96
CA GLN A 393 10.34 7.62 6.58
C GLN A 393 10.80 9.06 6.40
N ALA A 394 10.35 9.99 7.25
CA ALA A 394 10.70 11.41 7.18
C ALA A 394 12.20 11.64 7.01
N ALA A 395 13.06 10.98 7.79
CA ALA A 395 14.50 11.17 7.70
C ALA A 395 15.09 10.80 6.33
N ASN A 396 14.63 9.68 5.73
CA ASN A 396 15.07 9.23 4.42
C ASN A 396 14.48 10.11 3.31
N TYR A 397 13.20 10.45 3.42
CA TYR A 397 12.48 11.29 2.47
C TYR A 397 13.11 12.70 2.37
N LEU A 398 13.40 13.31 3.53
CA LEU A 398 13.96 14.64 3.62
C LEU A 398 15.46 14.71 3.31
N LYS A 399 16.16 13.57 3.24
CA LYS A 399 17.57 13.51 2.84
C LYS A 399 17.79 14.05 1.43
N ASN A 400 16.81 13.87 0.55
CA ASN A 400 16.85 14.33 -0.84
C ASN A 400 16.25 15.73 -1.02
N ALA A 401 16.11 16.52 0.05
CA ALA A 401 15.69 17.91 -0.08
C ALA A 401 16.63 18.73 -0.98
N THR A 402 17.91 18.38 -1.00
CA THR A 402 18.86 18.91 -1.99
C THR A 402 19.03 17.87 -3.11
N LEU A 403 18.16 17.93 -4.11
CA LEU A 403 18.33 17.17 -5.36
C LEU A 403 19.31 17.94 -6.26
N ASP A 404 20.23 17.25 -6.91
CA ASP A 404 21.16 17.87 -7.87
C ASP A 404 20.59 17.83 -9.30
N PRO A 405 20.77 18.88 -10.14
CA PRO A 405 20.26 18.87 -11.52
C PRO A 405 20.71 17.66 -12.36
N GLU A 406 21.96 17.21 -12.21
CA GLU A 406 22.43 16.03 -12.95
C GLU A 406 21.78 14.74 -12.46
N GLN A 407 21.35 14.69 -11.20
CA GLN A 407 20.63 13.53 -10.65
C GLN A 407 19.21 13.47 -11.20
N LEU A 408 18.55 14.62 -11.33
CA LEU A 408 17.22 14.73 -11.96
C LEU A 408 17.29 14.28 -13.43
N GLU A 409 18.24 14.79 -14.21
CA GLU A 409 18.37 14.40 -15.63
C GLU A 409 18.60 12.88 -15.81
N LYS A 410 19.38 12.27 -14.91
CA LYS A 410 19.67 10.83 -14.96
C LYS A 410 18.50 9.96 -14.51
N SER A 411 17.51 10.51 -13.81
CA SER A 411 16.35 9.76 -13.31
C SER A 411 15.14 9.83 -14.24
N VAL A 412 15.18 10.65 -15.30
CA VAL A 412 14.09 10.76 -16.27
C VAL A 412 13.91 9.46 -17.04
N VAL A 413 12.67 8.99 -17.06
CA VAL A 413 12.18 7.88 -17.89
C VAL A 413 11.20 8.44 -18.90
N ILE A 414 11.37 8.06 -20.16
CA ILE A 414 10.47 8.46 -21.25
C ILE A 414 9.54 7.30 -21.57
N SER A 415 8.24 7.48 -21.35
CA SER A 415 7.17 6.57 -21.76
C SER A 415 6.50 7.08 -23.03
N GLN A 416 6.03 6.15 -23.86
CA GLN A 416 5.26 6.46 -25.07
C GLN A 416 3.89 5.77 -25.01
N SER A 417 2.85 6.45 -25.49
CA SER A 417 1.56 5.81 -25.79
C SER A 417 1.12 6.19 -27.20
N VAL A 418 0.74 5.18 -27.99
CA VAL A 418 0.27 5.32 -29.37
C VAL A 418 -1.05 4.59 -29.59
N ASP A 419 -1.80 4.35 -28.52
CA ASP A 419 -3.09 3.64 -28.55
C ASP A 419 -4.15 4.41 -29.34
N ASP A 420 -4.10 5.75 -29.27
CA ASP A 420 -4.88 6.66 -30.11
C ASP A 420 -3.94 7.43 -31.05
N ALA A 421 -4.06 7.19 -32.35
CA ALA A 421 -3.25 7.88 -33.36
C ALA A 421 -3.50 9.41 -33.40
N SER A 422 -4.65 9.88 -32.90
CA SER A 422 -4.96 11.31 -32.81
C SER A 422 -4.45 11.99 -31.54
N ALA A 423 -3.94 11.23 -30.58
CA ALA A 423 -3.47 11.71 -29.28
C ALA A 423 -2.31 10.85 -28.76
N ALA A 424 -1.30 10.61 -29.60
CA ALA A 424 -0.10 9.90 -29.17
C ALA A 424 0.71 10.79 -28.21
N THR A 425 1.38 10.18 -27.23
CA THR A 425 2.09 10.92 -26.16
C THR A 425 3.54 10.46 -25.98
N LEU A 426 4.39 11.43 -25.65
CA LEU A 426 5.66 11.21 -24.96
C LEU A 426 5.53 11.81 -23.55
N GLU A 427 5.78 11.02 -22.52
CA GLU A 427 5.73 11.46 -21.13
C GLU A 427 7.12 11.33 -20.50
N PHE A 428 7.57 12.40 -19.86
CA PHE A 428 8.86 12.52 -19.19
C PHE A 428 8.63 12.48 -17.69
N SER A 429 8.85 11.33 -17.08
CA SER A 429 8.59 11.11 -15.66
C SER A 429 9.88 10.81 -14.90
N HIS A 430 9.89 11.04 -13.59
CA HIS A 430 10.97 10.58 -12.71
C HIS A 430 10.40 10.17 -11.35
N PRO A 431 11.14 9.40 -10.54
CA PRO A 431 10.70 9.06 -9.19
C PRO A 431 10.43 10.32 -8.36
N ALA A 432 9.29 10.35 -7.67
CA ALA A 432 8.90 11.48 -6.84
C ALA A 432 9.87 11.65 -5.66
N THR A 433 10.22 12.90 -5.37
CA THR A 433 11.13 13.32 -4.32
C THR A 433 10.51 14.47 -3.50
N PHE A 434 11.10 14.76 -2.34
CA PHE A 434 10.70 15.93 -1.55
C PHE A 434 10.85 17.25 -2.33
N ASN A 435 11.76 17.32 -3.31
CA ASN A 435 11.96 18.54 -4.10
C ASN A 435 10.71 18.89 -4.93
N ASP A 436 10.01 17.87 -5.42
CA ASP A 436 8.81 18.02 -6.25
C ASP A 436 7.66 18.70 -5.50
N GLU A 437 7.53 18.40 -4.20
CA GLU A 437 6.56 19.07 -3.33
C GLU A 437 6.82 20.58 -3.19
N MET A 438 8.06 21.01 -3.42
CA MET A 438 8.51 22.39 -3.23
C MET A 438 8.47 23.20 -4.53
N LEU A 439 8.10 22.60 -5.67
CA LEU A 439 8.03 23.30 -6.96
C LEU A 439 6.87 24.31 -7.02
N GLY A 440 5.77 24.07 -6.28
CA GLY A 440 4.59 24.94 -6.27
C GLY A 440 4.07 25.24 -7.67
N ALA A 441 3.52 26.44 -7.89
CA ALA A 441 3.14 26.87 -9.24
C ALA A 441 4.39 27.14 -10.10
N LEU A 442 4.51 26.42 -11.21
CA LEU A 442 5.61 26.57 -12.15
C LEU A 442 5.45 27.86 -12.99
N PRO A 443 6.57 28.50 -13.39
CA PRO A 443 6.51 29.64 -14.28
C PRO A 443 6.05 29.21 -15.67
N GLN A 444 5.10 29.96 -16.26
CA GLN A 444 4.72 29.75 -17.66
C GLN A 444 5.94 29.94 -18.57
N ARG A 445 6.39 28.85 -19.19
CA ARG A 445 7.42 28.85 -20.23
C ARG A 445 6.83 28.39 -21.55
N SER A 446 7.08 29.17 -22.60
CA SER A 446 6.64 28.86 -23.98
C SER A 446 7.64 28.03 -24.77
N ASP A 447 8.87 27.90 -24.28
CA ASP A 447 9.99 27.41 -25.09
C ASP A 447 10.32 25.96 -24.69
N ALA A 448 9.63 25.02 -25.31
CA ALA A 448 9.96 23.60 -25.32
C ALA A 448 10.06 23.14 -26.78
N PRO A 449 11.21 23.38 -27.45
CA PRO A 449 11.35 23.09 -28.87
C PRO A 449 11.34 21.57 -29.10
N VAL A 450 10.45 21.13 -29.99
CA VAL A 450 10.35 19.73 -30.43
C VAL A 450 10.37 19.71 -31.95
N THR A 451 11.12 18.77 -32.51
CA THR A 451 11.19 18.55 -33.95
C THR A 451 11.05 17.06 -34.24
N PHE A 452 10.17 16.73 -35.20
CA PHE A 452 9.92 15.37 -35.62
C PHE A 452 10.65 15.06 -36.92
N PHE A 453 11.04 13.80 -37.09
CA PHE A 453 11.76 13.30 -38.26
C PHE A 453 11.20 11.95 -38.68
N ALA A 454 11.18 11.66 -39.99
CA ALA A 454 10.92 10.33 -40.53
C ALA A 454 12.22 9.53 -40.72
N GLU A 455 12.11 8.28 -41.19
CA GLU A 455 13.23 7.50 -41.69
C GLU A 455 13.37 7.68 -43.21
N ASP A 456 14.58 7.98 -43.69
CA ASP A 456 14.92 8.03 -45.10
C ASP A 456 14.95 6.61 -45.73
N GLU A 457 15.11 6.53 -47.06
CA GLU A 457 15.17 5.25 -47.79
C GLU A 457 16.30 4.29 -47.32
N LYS A 458 17.25 4.78 -46.52
CA LYS A 458 18.38 4.02 -45.97
C LYS A 458 18.20 3.73 -44.46
N GLY A 459 17.07 4.12 -43.87
CA GLY A 459 16.76 3.96 -42.45
C GLY A 459 17.45 4.97 -41.52
N ASN A 460 18.00 6.07 -42.06
CA ASN A 460 18.56 7.16 -41.26
C ASN A 460 17.52 8.27 -41.05
N ARG A 461 17.79 9.17 -40.10
CA ARG A 461 16.93 10.34 -39.84
C ARG A 461 16.81 11.23 -41.08
N SER A 462 15.58 11.58 -41.47
CA SER A 462 15.28 12.51 -42.57
C SER A 462 15.62 13.97 -42.24
N GLU A 463 15.29 14.90 -43.14
CA GLU A 463 15.13 16.31 -42.79
C GLU A 463 13.94 16.50 -41.81
N PRO A 464 13.90 17.58 -41.01
CA PRO A 464 12.77 17.91 -40.15
C PRO A 464 11.43 17.87 -40.88
N LEU A 465 10.42 17.28 -40.25
CA LEU A 465 9.05 17.31 -40.77
C LEU A 465 8.45 18.69 -40.53
N GLU A 466 7.93 19.30 -41.60
CA GLU A 466 7.15 20.55 -41.52
C GLU A 466 5.72 20.21 -41.08
N LEU A 467 5.35 20.66 -39.89
CA LEU A 467 4.07 20.34 -39.25
C LEU A 467 3.20 21.59 -39.07
N PRO A 468 1.87 21.48 -39.19
CA PRO A 468 0.96 22.54 -38.75
C PRO A 468 1.04 22.72 -37.23
N THR A 469 0.67 23.90 -36.73
CA THR A 469 0.73 24.24 -35.29
C THR A 469 -0.14 23.31 -34.44
N GLU A 470 -1.20 22.76 -35.01
CA GLU A 470 -2.13 21.85 -34.34
C GLU A 470 -1.64 20.38 -34.31
N ALA A 471 -0.54 20.05 -34.99
CA ALA A 471 -0.03 18.68 -35.05
C ALA A 471 0.50 18.15 -33.72
N PHE A 472 0.92 19.04 -32.83
CA PHE A 472 1.39 18.68 -31.51
C PHE A 472 1.22 19.83 -30.53
N ASP A 473 1.13 19.46 -29.25
CA ASP A 473 1.12 20.37 -28.11
C ASP A 473 2.15 19.88 -27.10
N VAL A 474 2.81 20.83 -26.43
CA VAL A 474 3.79 20.52 -25.40
C VAL A 474 3.28 21.14 -24.10
N ASP A 475 3.13 20.30 -23.09
CA ASP A 475 2.80 20.69 -21.72
C ASP A 475 4.05 20.48 -20.85
N PRO A 476 4.86 21.53 -20.62
CA PRO A 476 6.04 21.43 -19.78
C PRO A 476 5.72 21.23 -18.29
N GLU A 477 4.51 21.57 -17.84
CA GLU A 477 4.10 21.38 -16.45
C GLU A 477 3.76 19.92 -16.18
N ALA A 478 3.05 19.28 -17.10
CA ALA A 478 2.79 17.85 -17.05
C ALA A 478 4.00 16.99 -17.47
N GLY A 479 4.99 17.59 -18.15
CA GLY A 479 6.09 16.83 -18.74
C GLY A 479 5.62 15.96 -19.90
N VAL A 480 4.65 16.43 -20.69
CA VAL A 480 3.99 15.65 -21.75
C VAL A 480 4.08 16.37 -23.10
N ILE A 481 4.40 15.63 -24.15
CA ILE A 481 4.22 16.05 -25.55
C ILE A 481 3.09 15.21 -26.14
N THR A 482 2.01 15.85 -26.60
CA THR A 482 0.91 15.19 -27.29
C THR A 482 0.97 15.51 -28.78
N TYR A 483 0.80 14.52 -29.65
CA TYR A 483 0.87 14.71 -31.09
C TYR A 483 -0.16 13.86 -31.85
N ASP A 484 -0.70 14.41 -32.93
CA ASP A 484 -1.69 13.76 -33.79
C ASP A 484 -1.01 13.23 -35.05
N LEU A 485 -0.82 11.91 -35.13
CA LEU A 485 -0.20 11.22 -36.26
C LEU A 485 -0.95 11.44 -37.60
N ASN A 486 -2.23 11.81 -37.57
CA ASN A 486 -3.03 12.07 -38.77
C ASN A 486 -2.67 13.40 -39.44
N LEU A 487 -2.00 14.30 -38.72
CA LEU A 487 -1.58 15.61 -39.21
C LEU A 487 -0.14 15.62 -39.74
N PHE A 488 0.56 14.47 -39.65
CA PHE A 488 1.92 14.34 -40.13
C PHE A 488 1.96 14.04 -41.64
N PRO A 489 2.86 14.68 -42.40
CA PRO A 489 3.00 14.42 -43.84
C PRO A 489 3.57 13.03 -44.14
N GLU A 490 4.38 12.49 -43.22
CA GLU A 490 5.02 11.18 -43.27
C GLU A 490 5.02 10.56 -41.88
N THR A 491 5.08 9.23 -41.77
CA THR A 491 5.12 8.55 -40.47
C THR A 491 6.37 8.99 -39.69
N PRO A 492 6.22 9.68 -38.54
CA PRO A 492 7.37 10.11 -37.77
C PRO A 492 8.04 8.89 -37.13
N ALA A 493 9.37 8.92 -37.09
CA ALA A 493 10.22 7.87 -36.54
C ALA A 493 11.09 8.36 -35.38
N TYR A 494 11.38 9.66 -35.32
CA TYR A 494 12.15 10.26 -34.23
C TYR A 494 11.56 11.59 -33.78
N ALA A 495 11.60 11.87 -32.48
CA ALA A 495 11.40 13.18 -31.90
C ALA A 495 12.69 13.65 -31.22
N VAL A 496 13.12 14.86 -31.52
CA VAL A 496 14.31 15.48 -30.92
C VAL A 496 13.92 16.86 -30.40
N GLY A 497 14.29 17.15 -29.16
CA GLY A 497 13.91 18.41 -28.55
C GLY A 497 14.49 18.62 -27.16
N SER A 498 13.95 19.61 -26.46
CA SER A 498 14.19 19.81 -25.04
C SER A 498 12.90 20.15 -24.31
N ILE A 499 12.77 19.64 -23.09
CA ILE A 499 11.67 19.97 -22.19
C ILE A 499 12.26 20.56 -20.89
N PRO A 500 11.74 21.70 -20.41
CA PRO A 500 12.22 22.27 -19.16
C PRO A 500 11.62 21.50 -17.97
N LEU A 501 12.49 20.86 -17.19
CA LEU A 501 12.17 20.36 -15.85
C LEU A 501 12.51 21.44 -14.81
N PHE A 502 12.08 21.28 -13.56
CA PHE A 502 12.33 22.27 -12.52
C PHE A 502 12.86 21.63 -11.24
N ILE A 503 13.73 22.36 -10.55
CA ILE A 503 14.28 21.97 -9.26
C ILE A 503 14.25 23.17 -8.30
N ALA A 504 13.85 22.94 -7.05
CA ALA A 504 13.80 23.95 -6.00
C ALA A 504 15.11 23.99 -5.21
N ASP A 505 15.67 25.19 -5.01
CA ASP A 505 16.71 25.40 -4.00
C ASP A 505 16.05 25.54 -2.63
N ILE A 506 16.37 24.64 -1.70
CA ILE A 506 15.69 24.54 -0.41
C ILE A 506 16.65 24.92 0.73
N ASP A 507 16.26 25.94 1.51
CA ASP A 507 16.91 26.28 2.77
C ASP A 507 16.27 25.48 3.91
N LYS A 508 17.10 24.72 4.64
CA LYS A 508 16.69 23.93 5.79
C LYS A 508 17.09 24.64 7.07
N GLN A 509 16.13 24.85 7.97
CA GLN A 509 16.39 25.40 9.29
C GLN A 509 15.81 24.53 10.40
N VAL A 510 16.41 24.62 11.58
CA VAL A 510 15.93 23.98 12.80
C VAL A 510 15.42 25.07 13.73
N LEU A 511 14.16 24.95 14.15
CA LEU A 511 13.44 25.93 14.96
C LEU A 511 13.08 25.30 16.31
N GLU A 512 13.57 25.91 17.38
CA GLU A 512 13.19 25.52 18.75
C GLU A 512 11.79 26.04 19.06
N VAL A 513 10.90 25.19 19.58
CA VAL A 513 9.49 25.58 19.82
C VAL A 513 9.34 26.68 20.89
N THR A 514 10.37 26.85 21.71
CA THR A 514 10.46 27.92 22.71
C THR A 514 10.70 29.30 22.10
N HIS A 515 11.16 29.36 20.84
CA HIS A 515 11.55 30.59 20.15
C HIS A 515 11.10 30.56 18.67
N LEU A 516 9.83 30.22 18.44
CA LEU A 516 9.29 30.21 17.08
C LEU A 516 9.24 31.62 16.46
N PRO A 517 9.52 31.75 15.15
CA PRO A 517 9.38 33.02 14.44
C PRO A 517 7.91 33.45 14.39
N LYS A 518 7.69 34.76 14.22
CA LYS A 518 6.34 35.30 14.07
C LYS A 518 5.64 34.66 12.87
N GLY A 519 4.42 34.18 13.09
CA GLY A 519 3.63 33.44 12.10
C GLY A 519 3.57 31.94 12.35
N LEU A 520 4.41 31.42 13.26
CA LEU A 520 4.30 30.06 13.78
C LEU A 520 3.89 30.08 15.25
N GLU A 521 2.94 29.23 15.63
CA GLU A 521 2.53 29.06 17.02
C GLU A 521 2.29 27.57 17.31
N LEU A 522 2.86 27.04 18.39
CA LEU A 522 2.63 25.67 18.84
C LEU A 522 1.75 25.67 20.09
N LYS A 523 0.64 24.91 20.06
CA LYS A 523 -0.27 24.69 21.18
C LYS A 523 -0.42 23.19 21.43
N GLY A 524 0.37 22.66 22.37
CA GLY A 524 0.41 21.21 22.60
C GLY A 524 0.93 20.48 21.36
N ASN A 525 0.13 19.56 20.82
CA ASN A 525 0.44 18.79 19.62
C ASN A 525 0.03 19.49 18.30
N THR A 526 -0.39 20.75 18.36
CA THR A 526 -0.94 21.49 17.23
C THR A 526 -0.04 22.63 16.81
N LEU A 527 0.48 22.60 15.59
CA LEU A 527 1.24 23.68 14.96
C LEU A 527 0.32 24.54 14.09
N ILE A 528 0.31 25.84 14.32
CA ILE A 528 -0.44 26.83 13.56
C ILE A 528 0.55 27.59 12.67
N VAL A 529 0.26 27.66 11.38
CA VAL A 529 1.13 28.24 10.34
C VAL A 529 0.38 29.36 9.61
N ASP A 530 0.82 30.62 9.79
CA ASP A 530 0.29 31.77 9.06
C ASP A 530 0.69 31.70 7.58
N GLN A 531 -0.30 31.49 6.70
CA GLN A 531 -0.09 31.29 5.27
C GLN A 531 0.38 32.56 4.55
N LYS A 532 0.23 33.76 5.16
CA LYS A 532 0.77 34.99 4.59
C LYS A 532 2.28 35.12 4.80
N VAL A 533 2.81 34.48 5.83
CA VAL A 533 4.24 34.50 6.16
C VAL A 533 4.94 33.25 5.62
N PHE A 534 4.29 32.10 5.74
CA PHE A 534 4.81 30.79 5.37
C PHE A 534 3.81 30.10 4.42
N PRO A 535 3.73 30.54 3.16
CA PRO A 535 2.78 29.94 2.20
C PRO A 535 3.14 28.48 1.92
N ALA A 536 2.13 27.60 1.95
CA ALA A 536 2.28 26.17 1.75
C ALA A 536 2.82 25.79 0.36
N GLU A 537 2.86 26.68 -0.62
CA GLU A 537 3.49 26.41 -1.92
C GLU A 537 5.03 26.48 -1.87
N ALA A 538 5.61 27.06 -0.81
CA ALA A 538 7.05 27.31 -0.70
C ALA A 538 7.65 26.88 0.65
N TRP A 539 6.82 26.42 1.59
CA TRP A 539 7.25 26.03 2.93
C TRP A 539 6.70 24.66 3.33
N ARG A 540 7.53 23.88 4.02
CA ARG A 540 7.15 22.65 4.73
C ARG A 540 7.71 22.67 6.14
N PHE A 541 6.97 22.07 7.07
CA PHE A 541 7.37 21.94 8.47
C PHE A 541 7.24 20.49 8.92
N TYR A 542 8.28 19.97 9.56
CA TYR A 542 8.29 18.64 10.17
C TYR A 542 8.57 18.76 11.65
N ALA A 543 7.80 18.06 12.47
CA ALA A 543 7.93 18.11 13.92
C ALA A 543 8.85 17.00 14.45
N LYS A 544 9.66 17.33 15.46
CA LYS A 544 10.43 16.38 16.24
C LYS A 544 10.10 16.47 17.72
N ASP A 545 10.15 15.34 18.40
CA ASP A 545 10.03 15.29 19.86
C ASP A 545 11.37 15.57 20.56
N GLY A 546 11.39 15.48 21.89
CA GLY A 546 12.58 15.73 22.70
C GLY A 546 13.70 14.69 22.53
N THR A 547 13.42 13.57 21.86
CA THR A 547 14.41 12.54 21.52
C THR A 547 15.05 12.77 20.15
N GLY A 548 14.52 13.73 19.37
CA GLY A 548 14.99 14.06 18.04
C GLY A 548 14.36 13.22 16.92
N ASN A 549 13.38 12.38 17.25
CA ASN A 549 12.65 11.58 16.27
C ASN A 549 11.52 12.39 15.63
N TYR A 550 11.28 12.18 14.34
CA TYR A 550 10.17 12.83 13.63
C TYR A 550 8.84 12.30 14.14
N LEU A 551 7.92 13.21 14.46
CA LEU A 551 6.55 12.89 14.84
C LEU A 551 5.71 12.73 13.59
N LYS A 552 4.85 11.71 13.58
CA LYS A 552 3.89 11.49 12.49
C LYS A 552 2.81 12.58 12.52
N GLU A 553 2.59 13.23 11.38
CA GLU A 553 1.44 14.11 11.18
C GLU A 553 0.16 13.27 11.09
N VAL A 554 -0.86 13.72 11.81
CA VAL A 554 -2.18 13.09 11.87
C VAL A 554 -3.05 13.63 10.74
N ILE A 555 -3.15 14.96 10.67
CA ILE A 555 -3.92 15.69 9.67
C ILE A 555 -3.45 17.15 9.65
N ALA A 556 -3.54 17.78 8.49
CA ALA A 556 -3.47 19.23 8.32
C ALA A 556 -4.84 19.80 7.95
N VAL A 557 -5.24 20.88 8.63
CA VAL A 557 -6.53 21.57 8.42
C VAL A 557 -6.27 22.99 7.98
N ARG A 558 -6.88 23.36 6.85
CA ARG A 558 -6.79 24.69 6.25
C ARG A 558 -7.90 25.60 6.77
N HIS A 559 -7.54 26.81 7.20
CA HIS A 559 -8.52 27.82 7.65
C HIS A 559 -8.56 29.03 6.72
N SER A 560 -9.75 29.36 6.20
CA SER A 560 -9.99 30.52 5.34
C SER A 560 -10.97 31.50 6.00
N ASP A 561 -10.89 32.79 5.66
CA ASP A 561 -11.84 33.80 6.17
C ASP A 561 -13.22 33.71 5.48
N GLU A 562 -13.28 33.22 4.23
CA GLU A 562 -14.49 33.08 3.41
C GLU A 562 -14.52 31.68 2.72
N PRO A 563 -15.71 31.16 2.33
CA PRO A 563 -15.81 29.92 1.56
C PRO A 563 -15.00 29.99 0.26
N ASP A 564 -14.25 28.93 -0.05
CA ASP A 564 -13.36 28.81 -1.21
C ASP A 564 -12.29 29.91 -1.34
N GLY A 565 -12.09 30.72 -0.29
CA GLY A 565 -11.08 31.75 -0.24
C GLY A 565 -9.68 31.20 0.03
N PRO A 566 -8.61 31.98 -0.26
CA PRO A 566 -7.25 31.59 0.07
C PRO A 566 -7.10 31.38 1.58
N PRO A 567 -6.26 30.43 2.00
CA PRO A 567 -6.09 30.14 3.40
C PRO A 567 -5.44 31.29 4.15
N ALA A 568 -5.98 31.60 5.32
CA ALA A 568 -5.39 32.53 6.26
C ALA A 568 -4.29 31.84 7.09
N PHE A 569 -4.53 30.62 7.56
CA PHE A 569 -3.56 29.81 8.28
C PHE A 569 -3.87 28.31 8.13
N ASP A 570 -2.84 27.47 8.30
CA ASP A 570 -2.99 26.02 8.37
C ASP A 570 -2.71 25.53 9.78
N VAL A 571 -3.31 24.41 10.15
CA VAL A 571 -3.20 23.78 11.46
C VAL A 571 -2.82 22.32 11.30
N HIS A 572 -1.61 21.97 11.76
CA HIS A 572 -1.06 20.62 11.68
C HIS A 572 -1.15 19.94 13.05
N TYR A 573 -1.70 18.73 13.09
CA TYR A 573 -1.81 17.93 14.32
C TYR A 573 -0.82 16.77 14.26
N PHE A 574 -0.10 16.53 15.35
CA PHE A 574 0.91 15.46 15.43
C PHE A 574 0.54 14.40 16.48
N TYR A 575 0.99 13.16 16.24
CA TYR A 575 1.00 12.08 17.23
C TYR A 575 2.14 12.28 18.22
N GLY A 576 1.95 13.16 19.21
CA GLY A 576 2.94 13.46 20.24
C GLY A 576 3.12 14.95 20.45
N GLN A 577 4.10 15.35 21.24
CA GLN A 577 4.35 16.75 21.59
C GLN A 577 5.64 17.23 20.91
N PRO A 578 5.55 18.13 19.90
CA PRO A 578 6.74 18.70 19.28
C PRO A 578 7.58 19.50 20.28
N THR A 579 8.88 19.31 20.23
CA THR A 579 9.86 20.16 20.96
C THR A 579 10.77 20.93 20.01
N GLN A 580 10.83 20.51 18.75
CA GLN A 580 11.60 21.14 17.70
C GLN A 580 10.82 21.01 16.38
N LEU A 581 10.99 21.99 15.49
CA LEU A 581 10.51 21.92 14.11
C LEU A 581 11.71 21.99 13.17
N GLU A 582 11.64 21.28 12.06
CA GLU A 582 12.48 21.53 10.90
C GLU A 582 11.65 22.22 9.82
N SER A 583 12.11 23.37 9.34
CA SER A 583 11.48 24.09 8.23
C SER A 583 12.30 23.92 6.96
N TYR A 584 11.61 23.74 5.85
CA TYR A 584 12.17 23.66 4.52
C TYR A 584 11.54 24.77 3.68
N ALA A 585 12.34 25.70 3.20
CA ALA A 585 11.89 26.89 2.49
C ALA A 585 12.45 26.92 1.07
N ARG A 586 11.59 27.01 0.06
CA ARG A 586 12.06 27.27 -1.30
C ARG A 586 12.61 28.69 -1.39
N THR A 587 13.87 28.79 -1.80
CA THR A 587 14.59 30.06 -2.01
C THR A 587 14.72 30.43 -3.49
N ALA A 588 14.78 29.45 -4.38
CA ALA A 588 14.77 29.64 -5.83
C ALA A 588 14.13 28.43 -6.53
N LEU A 589 13.74 28.64 -7.78
CA LEU A 589 13.27 27.60 -8.69
C LEU A 589 14.13 27.68 -9.95
N ASN A 590 14.87 26.61 -10.24
CA ASN A 590 15.85 26.57 -11.31
C ASN A 590 15.33 25.63 -12.41
N PRO A 591 15.27 26.09 -13.68
CA PRO A 591 14.96 25.20 -14.79
C PRO A 591 16.16 24.30 -15.10
N VAL A 592 15.88 23.04 -15.43
CA VAL A 592 16.81 22.03 -15.91
C VAL A 592 16.36 21.64 -17.32
N GLU A 593 17.16 21.99 -18.33
CA GLU A 593 16.80 21.70 -19.73
C GLU A 593 17.12 20.25 -20.06
N TYR A 594 16.09 19.40 -20.09
CA TYR A 594 16.25 18.00 -20.43
C TYR A 594 16.20 17.83 -21.96
N GLY A 595 17.37 17.62 -22.58
CA GLY A 595 17.48 17.32 -24.01
C GLY A 595 17.21 15.85 -24.30
N PHE A 596 16.38 15.55 -25.30
CA PHE A 596 16.01 14.19 -25.66
C PHE A 596 16.13 13.91 -27.16
N GLU A 597 16.39 12.64 -27.49
CA GLU A 597 16.22 12.05 -28.81
C GLU A 597 15.55 10.69 -28.61
N VAL A 598 14.31 10.56 -29.09
CA VAL A 598 13.46 9.39 -28.87
C VAL A 598 13.10 8.78 -30.21
N LYS A 599 13.25 7.46 -30.33
CA LYS A 599 12.68 6.69 -31.45
C LYS A 599 11.21 6.41 -31.14
N LEU A 600 10.32 6.81 -32.05
CA LEU A 600 8.89 6.76 -31.84
C LEU A 600 8.30 5.39 -32.12
N ASP A 601 7.37 4.98 -31.26
CA ASP A 601 6.59 3.77 -31.47
C ASP A 601 5.61 3.91 -32.64
N LYS A 602 5.33 2.80 -33.31
CA LYS A 602 4.39 2.76 -34.43
C LYS A 602 3.00 2.45 -33.90
N ALA A 603 2.01 3.24 -34.33
CA ALA A 603 0.61 2.94 -34.04
C ALA A 603 0.27 1.49 -34.47
N PRO A 604 -0.57 0.77 -33.70
CA PRO A 604 -1.01 -0.57 -34.07
C PRO A 604 -1.63 -0.53 -35.46
N GLN A 605 -1.18 -1.39 -36.38
CA GLN A 605 -1.89 -1.55 -37.65
C GLN A 605 -3.31 -2.02 -37.33
N ALA A 606 -4.31 -1.22 -37.70
CA ALA A 606 -5.70 -1.65 -37.62
C ALA A 606 -5.83 -2.98 -38.36
N SER A 607 -6.12 -4.05 -37.62
CA SER A 607 -6.43 -5.36 -38.18
C SER A 607 -7.56 -5.15 -39.18
N MET A 608 -7.27 -5.28 -40.48
CA MET A 608 -8.34 -5.22 -41.47
C MET A 608 -9.34 -6.33 -41.14
N PRO A 609 -10.64 -6.04 -41.04
CA PRO A 609 -11.64 -7.10 -40.86
C PRO A 609 -11.55 -8.05 -42.06
N GLN A 610 -11.36 -9.35 -41.77
CA GLN A 610 -11.54 -10.42 -42.76
C GLN A 610 -13.02 -10.67 -43.02
#